data_AF-S6EXA6-F1
#
_entry.id   AF-S6EXA6-F1
#
_cell.length_a   1.000
_cell.length_b   1.000
_cell.length_c   1.000
_cell.angle_alpha   90.00
_cell.angle_beta   90.00
_cell.angle_gamma   90.00
#
_symmetry.space_group_name_H-M   'P 1'
#
loop_
_entity.id
_entity.type
_entity.pdbx_description
1 polymer ?
#
loop_
_entity_poly.entity_id
_entity_poly.type
_entity_poly.pdbx_seq_one_letter_code
_entity_poly.pdbx_strand_id
1 'polypeptide(L)'
;MKITIFGDSITNGFGMDEGGSSNIIARLIEKNEPKLKVVLHGINGDDTYGGLLRLKYVLEEEADLNFIFFGANDASPYHLIRPAEFRENLLKMISQLGVERTVLITPPFYNDDEPTHYSKLSEVELFREVTLNLGKEKSLKVIDIFQIMKRSENPKNLLRADGLHFTSRAYELLVREILSVIKNP
;
A
#
# COMPACT_ATOMS: atom_id res chain seq x y z
N MET A 1 -10.19 18.02 3.93
CA MET A 1 -9.04 17.38 3.28
C MET A 1 -9.53 16.10 2.62
N LYS A 2 -9.24 15.91 1.33
CA LYS A 2 -9.50 14.71 0.55
C LYS A 2 -8.20 13.96 0.39
N ILE A 3 -8.22 12.65 0.66
CA ILE A 3 -7.06 11.79 0.44
C ILE A 3 -7.43 10.65 -0.49
N THR A 4 -6.45 10.21 -1.26
CA THR A 4 -6.57 9.00 -2.08
C THR A 4 -5.56 7.96 -1.61
N ILE A 5 -5.99 6.69 -1.53
CA ILE A 5 -5.11 5.55 -1.32
C ILE A 5 -5.15 4.71 -2.59
N PHE A 6 -4.00 4.61 -3.24
CA PHE A 6 -3.83 4.02 -4.56
C PHE A 6 -2.92 2.80 -4.45
N GLY A 7 -3.46 1.63 -4.76
CA GLY A 7 -2.77 0.37 -4.51
C GLY A 7 -3.51 -0.84 -5.06
N ASP A 8 -3.23 -2.00 -4.48
CA ASP A 8 -3.65 -3.31 -4.97
C ASP A 8 -4.82 -3.93 -4.17
N SER A 9 -4.80 -5.26 -3.97
CA SER A 9 -5.79 -6.01 -3.21
C SER A 9 -5.89 -5.58 -1.75
N ILE A 10 -4.80 -5.13 -1.13
CA ILE A 10 -4.83 -4.68 0.27
C ILE A 10 -5.53 -3.33 0.34
N THR A 11 -5.29 -2.44 -0.62
CA THR A 11 -6.04 -1.18 -0.74
C THR A 11 -7.52 -1.44 -1.04
N ASN A 12 -7.82 -2.48 -1.82
CA ASN A 12 -9.19 -2.90 -2.13
C ASN A 12 -9.90 -3.61 -0.96
N GLY A 13 -9.22 -3.88 0.16
CA GLY A 13 -9.85 -4.52 1.30
C GLY A 13 -10.15 -6.01 1.09
N PHE A 14 -9.35 -6.72 0.29
CA PHE A 14 -9.64 -8.10 -0.12
C PHE A 14 -9.97 -9.02 1.07
N GLY A 15 -11.10 -9.71 0.94
CA GLY A 15 -11.60 -10.68 1.91
C GLY A 15 -12.24 -10.09 3.18
N MET A 16 -12.33 -8.76 3.32
CA MET A 16 -12.89 -8.15 4.53
C MET A 16 -14.42 -8.06 4.54
N ASP A 17 -15.05 -7.93 3.37
CA ASP A 17 -16.50 -7.96 3.21
C ASP A 17 -16.88 -8.96 2.09
N GLU A 18 -18.15 -9.33 2.02
CA GLU A 18 -18.70 -10.11 0.90
C GLU A 18 -18.63 -9.31 -0.41
N GLY A 19 -18.36 -9.99 -1.53
CA GLY A 19 -18.32 -9.35 -2.86
C GLY A 19 -16.92 -8.97 -3.38
N GLY A 20 -15.84 -9.27 -2.64
CA GLY A 20 -14.47 -9.22 -3.17
C GLY A 20 -13.77 -7.85 -3.11
N SER A 21 -14.43 -6.83 -2.56
CA SER A 21 -13.87 -5.52 -2.21
C SER A 21 -14.47 -5.02 -0.90
N SER A 22 -13.72 -4.22 -0.14
CA SER A 22 -14.20 -3.60 1.10
C SER A 22 -13.71 -2.16 1.21
N ASN A 23 -14.54 -1.30 1.80
CA ASN A 23 -14.15 0.07 2.16
C ASN A 23 -13.54 0.15 3.57
N ILE A 24 -12.99 -0.94 4.13
CA ILE A 24 -12.48 -1.01 5.50
C ILE A 24 -11.51 0.13 5.87
N ILE A 25 -10.58 0.48 4.98
CA ILE A 25 -9.62 1.56 5.23
C ILE A 25 -10.35 2.90 5.38
N ALA A 26 -11.27 3.21 4.46
CA ALA A 26 -12.08 4.43 4.53
C ALA A 26 -12.94 4.46 5.80
N ARG A 27 -13.66 3.37 6.10
CA ARG A 27 -14.49 3.26 7.33
C ARG A 27 -13.68 3.51 8.59
N LEU A 28 -12.47 2.93 8.69
CA LEU A 28 -11.61 3.09 9.85
C LEU A 28 -11.02 4.51 9.94
N ILE A 29 -10.62 5.12 8.83
CA ILE A 29 -10.14 6.51 8.81
C ILE A 29 -11.26 7.47 9.19
N GLU A 30 -12.42 7.38 8.55
CA GLU A 30 -13.56 8.28 8.77
C GLU A 30 -14.16 8.13 10.16
N LYS A 31 -14.08 6.93 10.77
CA LYS A 31 -14.44 6.73 12.18
C LYS A 31 -13.54 7.53 13.13
N ASN A 32 -12.24 7.64 12.84
CA ASN A 32 -11.27 8.34 13.68
C ASN A 32 -11.18 9.83 13.34
N GLU A 33 -11.38 10.20 12.07
CA GLU A 33 -11.29 11.57 11.55
C GLU A 33 -12.45 11.85 10.57
N PRO A 34 -13.66 12.13 11.07
CA PRO A 34 -14.88 12.24 10.24
C PRO A 34 -14.88 13.36 9.19
N LYS A 35 -13.90 14.28 9.25
CA LYS A 35 -13.74 15.38 8.29
C LYS A 35 -12.86 15.02 7.10
N LEU A 36 -12.20 13.87 7.14
CA LEU A 36 -11.42 13.37 6.00
C LEU A 36 -12.37 12.71 5.00
N LYS A 37 -12.20 13.03 3.72
CA LYS A 37 -12.82 12.30 2.62
C LYS A 37 -11.80 11.32 2.07
N VAL A 38 -12.09 10.02 2.10
CA VAL A 38 -11.17 8.98 1.64
C VAL A 38 -11.68 8.37 0.34
N VAL A 39 -10.81 8.31 -0.66
CA VAL A 39 -11.06 7.59 -1.92
C VAL A 39 -10.07 6.45 -2.06
N LEU A 40 -10.59 5.24 -2.29
CA LEU A 40 -9.77 4.03 -2.47
C LEU A 40 -9.70 3.67 -3.95
N HIS A 41 -8.49 3.59 -4.48
CA HIS A 41 -8.21 3.07 -5.82
C HIS A 41 -7.41 1.77 -5.68
N GLY A 42 -8.03 0.77 -5.06
CA GLY A 42 -7.51 -0.59 -4.95
C GLY A 42 -8.04 -1.50 -6.06
N ILE A 43 -7.19 -2.33 -6.67
CA ILE A 43 -7.62 -3.40 -7.57
C ILE A 43 -6.90 -4.70 -7.17
N ASN A 44 -7.67 -5.79 -7.04
CA ASN A 44 -7.11 -7.10 -6.67
C ASN A 44 -6.11 -7.58 -7.72
N GLY A 45 -4.92 -8.00 -7.26
CA GLY A 45 -3.86 -8.49 -8.14
C GLY A 45 -3.16 -7.41 -8.96
N ASP A 46 -3.41 -6.13 -8.70
CA ASP A 46 -2.77 -5.06 -9.44
C ASP A 46 -1.30 -4.90 -9.03
N ASP A 47 -0.46 -4.61 -10.01
CA ASP A 47 0.95 -4.25 -9.82
C ASP A 47 1.18 -2.81 -10.29
N THR A 48 2.42 -2.32 -10.26
CA THR A 48 2.69 -0.95 -10.68
C THR A 48 2.51 -0.69 -12.17
N TYR A 49 2.55 -1.71 -13.04
CA TYR A 49 2.19 -1.53 -14.45
C TYR A 49 0.69 -1.31 -14.60
N GLY A 50 -0.13 -2.17 -13.98
CA GLY A 50 -1.58 -2.02 -13.98
C GLY A 50 -2.03 -0.71 -13.31
N GLY A 51 -1.36 -0.32 -12.22
CA GLY A 51 -1.52 0.98 -11.60
C GLY A 51 -1.30 2.15 -12.58
N LEU A 52 -0.19 2.16 -13.32
CA LEU A 52 0.08 3.22 -14.30
C LEU A 52 -1.02 3.36 -15.36
N LEU A 53 -1.61 2.26 -15.81
CA LEU A 53 -2.69 2.28 -16.81
C LEU A 53 -3.95 3.00 -16.32
N ARG A 54 -4.16 3.04 -15.00
CA ARG A 54 -5.35 3.61 -14.36
C ARG A 54 -5.07 4.85 -13.50
N LEU A 55 -3.83 5.35 -13.50
CA LEU A 55 -3.41 6.54 -12.75
C LEU A 55 -4.26 7.77 -13.08
N LYS A 56 -4.77 7.90 -14.31
CA LYS A 56 -5.66 9.00 -14.71
C LYS A 56 -6.88 9.17 -13.80
N TYR A 57 -7.48 8.06 -13.32
CA TYR A 57 -8.64 8.13 -12.44
C TYR A 57 -8.27 8.61 -11.03
N VAL A 58 -7.04 8.35 -10.59
CA VAL A 58 -6.52 8.88 -9.33
C VAL A 58 -6.26 10.39 -9.46
N LEU A 59 -5.77 10.84 -10.62
CA LEU A 59 -5.55 12.26 -10.89
C LEU A 59 -6.87 13.06 -10.93
N GLU A 60 -7.93 12.47 -11.51
CA GLU A 60 -9.29 13.04 -11.54
C GLU A 60 -9.87 13.29 -10.13
N GLU A 61 -9.37 12.59 -9.11
CA GLU A 61 -9.79 12.86 -7.73
C GLU A 61 -9.27 14.19 -7.18
N GLU A 62 -8.20 14.76 -7.75
CA GLU A 62 -7.59 16.01 -7.28
C GLU A 62 -7.33 16.03 -5.75
N ALA A 63 -6.98 14.89 -5.16
CA ALA A 63 -6.89 14.72 -3.71
C ALA A 63 -5.73 15.49 -3.08
N ASP A 64 -5.95 16.17 -1.94
CA ASP A 64 -4.94 16.96 -1.23
C ASP A 64 -3.67 16.15 -0.91
N LEU A 65 -3.82 14.85 -0.65
CA LEU A 65 -2.72 13.92 -0.37
C LEU A 65 -3.01 12.53 -0.97
N ASN A 66 -2.00 11.92 -1.56
CA ASN A 66 -2.07 10.59 -2.19
C ASN A 66 -1.13 9.62 -1.47
N PHE A 67 -1.63 8.43 -1.15
CA PHE A 67 -0.84 7.32 -0.65
C PHE A 67 -0.67 6.31 -1.77
N ILE A 68 0.56 5.93 -2.09
CA ILE A 68 0.87 4.87 -3.06
C ILE A 68 1.28 3.62 -2.28
N PHE A 69 0.52 2.53 -2.43
CA PHE A 69 0.73 1.28 -1.69
C PHE A 69 0.69 0.07 -2.64
N PHE A 70 1.82 -0.16 -3.30
CA PHE A 70 2.05 -1.27 -4.23
C PHE A 70 3.30 -2.07 -3.83
N GLY A 71 3.54 -3.17 -4.54
CA GLY A 71 4.75 -3.96 -4.47
C GLY A 71 4.59 -5.32 -3.81
N ALA A 72 3.41 -5.64 -3.27
CA ALA A 72 3.08 -7.02 -2.88
C ALA A 72 3.03 -7.94 -4.11
N ASN A 73 2.26 -7.53 -5.14
CA ASN A 73 2.17 -8.28 -6.40
C ASN A 73 3.41 -8.12 -7.27
N ASP A 74 4.05 -6.94 -7.27
CA ASP A 74 5.28 -6.73 -8.03
C ASP A 74 6.42 -7.65 -7.56
N ALA A 75 6.50 -7.91 -6.24
CA ALA A 75 7.43 -8.87 -5.66
C ALA A 75 7.03 -10.33 -5.91
N SER A 76 5.89 -10.59 -6.55
CA SER A 76 5.47 -11.95 -6.88
C SER A 76 6.22 -12.47 -8.11
N PRO A 77 6.72 -13.71 -8.11
CA PRO A 77 7.33 -14.32 -9.29
C PRO A 77 6.33 -14.50 -10.45
N TYR A 78 5.02 -14.33 -10.22
CA TYR A 78 3.99 -14.42 -11.26
C TYR A 78 3.82 -13.13 -12.08
N HIS A 79 4.30 -11.98 -11.58
CA HIS A 79 4.19 -10.68 -12.26
C HIS A 79 5.46 -10.32 -13.06
N LEU A 80 6.61 -10.93 -12.73
CA LEU A 80 7.88 -10.75 -13.43
C LEU A 80 8.37 -9.29 -13.51
N ILE A 81 8.04 -8.46 -12.50
CA ILE A 81 8.51 -7.09 -12.39
C ILE A 81 9.87 -7.08 -11.70
N ARG A 82 10.84 -6.35 -12.22
CA ARG A 82 12.14 -6.17 -11.55
C ARG A 82 12.11 -4.95 -10.63
N PRO A 83 12.94 -4.92 -9.57
CA PRO A 83 13.05 -3.75 -8.67
C PRO A 83 13.30 -2.42 -9.40
N ALA A 84 14.05 -2.44 -10.50
CA ALA A 84 14.28 -1.25 -11.34
C ALA A 84 13.00 -0.78 -12.05
N GLU A 85 12.17 -1.70 -12.56
CA GLU A 85 10.90 -1.36 -13.22
C GLU A 85 9.89 -0.83 -12.21
N PHE A 86 9.82 -1.45 -11.03
CA PHE A 86 9.03 -0.97 -9.90
C PHE A 86 9.42 0.47 -9.52
N ARG A 87 10.72 0.75 -9.40
CA ARG A 87 11.24 2.10 -9.13
C ARG A 87 10.77 3.10 -10.19
N GLU A 88 10.96 2.78 -11.47
CA GLU A 88 10.58 3.67 -12.57
C GLU A 88 9.06 3.90 -12.63
N ASN A 89 8.27 2.88 -12.30
CA ASN A 89 6.82 3.01 -12.27
C ASN A 89 6.36 3.90 -11.12
N LEU A 90 6.90 3.72 -9.91
CA LEU A 90 6.64 4.61 -8.77
C LEU A 90 7.06 6.05 -9.09
N LEU A 91 8.22 6.25 -9.71
CA LEU A 91 8.66 7.59 -10.14
C LEU A 91 7.67 8.27 -11.08
N LYS A 92 7.14 7.54 -12.07
CA LYS A 92 6.11 8.06 -12.98
C LYS A 92 4.85 8.44 -12.21
N MET A 93 4.38 7.59 -11.29
CA MET A 93 3.21 7.89 -10.46
C MET A 93 3.43 9.17 -9.63
N ILE A 94 4.55 9.26 -8.92
CA ILE A 94 4.94 10.42 -8.10
C ILE A 94 5.04 11.69 -8.97
N SER A 95 5.63 11.59 -10.17
CA SER A 95 5.80 12.75 -11.06
C SER A 95 4.48 13.36 -11.51
N GLN A 96 3.43 12.54 -11.67
CA GLN A 96 2.10 13.02 -12.07
C GLN A 96 1.26 13.47 -10.89
N LEU A 97 1.36 12.79 -9.74
CA LEU A 97 0.61 13.14 -8.51
C LEU A 97 1.21 14.35 -7.79
N GLY A 98 2.50 14.61 -8.00
CA GLY A 98 3.27 15.65 -7.32
C GLY A 98 3.94 15.13 -6.05
N VAL A 99 5.23 15.43 -5.90
CA VAL A 99 6.06 15.00 -4.76
C VAL A 99 5.46 15.48 -3.43
N GLU A 100 5.09 16.76 -3.34
CA GLU A 100 4.53 17.37 -2.11
C GLU A 100 3.17 16.79 -1.70
N ARG A 101 2.49 16.09 -2.62
CA ARG A 101 1.16 15.49 -2.40
C ARG A 101 1.21 13.98 -2.37
N THR A 102 2.39 13.39 -2.18
CA THR A 102 2.56 11.93 -2.23
C THR A 102 3.25 11.39 -0.98
N VAL A 103 2.69 10.33 -0.43
CA VAL A 103 3.28 9.48 0.62
C VAL A 103 3.42 8.08 0.05
N LEU A 104 4.59 7.47 0.24
CA LEU A 104 4.79 6.07 -0.14
C LEU A 104 4.49 5.15 1.05
N ILE A 105 3.91 3.99 0.77
CA ILE A 105 3.80 2.89 1.73
C ILE A 105 4.61 1.73 1.15
N THR A 106 5.53 1.16 1.93
CA THR A 106 6.31 -0.01 1.48
C THR A 106 5.36 -1.19 1.21
N PRO A 107 5.77 -2.19 0.42
CA PRO A 107 5.10 -3.49 0.43
C PRO A 107 4.93 -4.00 1.88
N PRO A 108 3.88 -4.76 2.20
CA PRO A 108 3.66 -5.26 3.56
C PRO A 108 4.65 -6.37 3.93
N PHE A 109 4.72 -6.69 5.22
CA PHE A 109 5.34 -7.95 5.64
C PHE A 109 4.59 -9.13 5.00
N TYR A 110 5.34 -10.13 4.54
CA TYR A 110 4.81 -11.34 3.92
C TYR A 110 5.26 -12.56 4.74
N ASN A 111 4.35 -13.50 4.98
CA ASN A 111 4.67 -14.75 5.66
C ASN A 111 4.88 -15.85 4.62
N ASP A 112 6.12 -16.08 4.22
CA ASP A 112 6.48 -17.09 3.21
C ASP A 112 6.57 -18.53 3.75
N ASP A 113 6.28 -18.73 5.04
CA ASP A 113 6.06 -20.05 5.63
C ASP A 113 4.70 -20.66 5.25
N GLU A 114 3.77 -19.86 4.73
CA GLU A 114 2.45 -20.35 4.30
C GLU A 114 2.52 -21.11 2.96
N PRO A 115 1.67 -22.12 2.76
CA PRO A 115 1.69 -22.96 1.55
C PRO A 115 1.32 -22.20 0.28
N THR A 116 0.69 -21.03 0.42
CA THR A 116 0.25 -20.18 -0.68
C THR A 116 1.40 -19.24 -1.02
N HIS A 117 2.41 -19.75 -1.74
CA HIS A 117 3.63 -18.99 -2.06
C HIS A 117 3.35 -17.90 -3.12
N TYR A 118 2.79 -16.76 -2.69
CA TYR A 118 2.63 -15.55 -3.50
C TYR A 118 3.96 -14.88 -3.83
N SER A 119 4.94 -14.97 -2.91
CA SER A 119 6.28 -14.40 -3.08
C SER A 119 7.27 -15.11 -2.14
N LYS A 120 8.46 -14.55 -1.96
CA LYS A 120 9.42 -14.86 -0.89
C LYS A 120 9.65 -13.61 -0.07
N LEU A 121 9.87 -13.74 1.23
CA LEU A 121 10.12 -12.57 2.10
C LEU A 121 11.33 -11.76 1.63
N SER A 122 12.38 -12.44 1.17
CA SER A 122 13.58 -11.79 0.59
C SER A 122 13.27 -10.97 -0.67
N GLU A 123 12.33 -11.40 -1.50
CA GLU A 123 11.92 -10.65 -2.69
C GLU A 123 11.16 -9.39 -2.25
N VAL A 124 10.20 -9.51 -1.34
CA VAL A 124 9.46 -8.38 -0.78
C VAL A 124 10.40 -7.35 -0.12
N GLU A 125 11.47 -7.81 0.55
CA GLU A 125 12.50 -6.93 1.12
C GLU A 125 13.23 -6.09 0.04
N LEU A 126 13.48 -6.63 -1.16
CA LEU A 126 14.07 -5.85 -2.26
C LEU A 126 13.15 -4.70 -2.70
N PHE A 127 11.85 -4.96 -2.85
CA PHE A 127 10.88 -3.94 -3.25
C PHE A 127 10.63 -2.92 -2.14
N ARG A 128 10.67 -3.34 -0.88
CA ARG A 128 10.69 -2.43 0.28
C ARG A 128 11.87 -1.46 0.21
N GLU A 129 13.07 -1.97 -0.04
CA GLU A 129 14.27 -1.12 -0.16
C GLU A 129 14.15 -0.12 -1.31
N VAL A 130 13.54 -0.50 -2.44
CA VAL A 130 13.24 0.46 -3.52
C VAL A 130 12.36 1.60 -3.03
N THR A 131 11.25 1.29 -2.34
CA THR A 131 10.32 2.31 -1.82
C THR A 131 11.01 3.23 -0.80
N LEU A 132 11.80 2.67 0.13
CA LEU A 132 12.53 3.45 1.14
C LEU A 132 13.58 4.37 0.51
N ASN A 133 14.37 3.84 -0.43
CA ASN A 133 15.40 4.62 -1.12
C ASN A 133 14.78 5.74 -1.96
N LEU A 134 13.68 5.46 -2.64
CA LEU A 134 12.97 6.46 -3.43
C LEU A 134 12.38 7.56 -2.54
N GLY A 135 11.83 7.20 -1.38
CA GLY A 135 11.35 8.16 -0.40
C GLY A 135 12.46 9.10 0.08
N LYS A 136 13.64 8.55 0.39
CA LYS A 136 14.82 9.35 0.76
C LYS A 136 15.29 10.24 -0.39
N GLU A 137 15.41 9.70 -1.60
CA GLU A 137 15.89 10.43 -2.79
C GLU A 137 15.00 11.63 -3.13
N LYS A 138 13.67 11.45 -3.06
CA LYS A 138 12.69 12.49 -3.38
C LYS A 138 12.23 13.29 -2.17
N SER A 139 12.78 13.02 -0.99
CA SER A 139 12.35 13.63 0.28
C SER A 139 10.85 13.47 0.54
N LEU A 140 10.29 12.33 0.13
CA LEU A 140 8.90 11.95 0.40
C LEU A 140 8.78 11.33 1.80
N LYS A 141 7.60 11.47 2.40
CA LYS A 141 7.25 10.66 3.56
C LYS A 141 7.05 9.20 3.13
N VAL A 142 7.51 8.29 3.97
CA VAL A 142 7.32 6.84 3.77
C VAL A 142 6.77 6.21 5.04
N ILE A 143 5.72 5.41 4.88
CA ILE A 143 5.23 4.49 5.91
C ILE A 143 5.88 3.13 5.62
N ASP A 144 6.85 2.74 6.44
CA ASP A 144 7.48 1.41 6.40
C ASP A 144 6.60 0.36 7.08
N ILE A 145 5.43 0.09 6.48
CA ILE A 145 4.44 -0.83 7.03
C ILE A 145 5.02 -2.24 7.21
N PHE A 146 5.96 -2.65 6.35
CA PHE A 146 6.70 -3.90 6.50
C PHE A 146 7.37 -3.98 7.86
N GLN A 147 8.18 -2.98 8.20
CA GLN A 147 8.94 -2.97 9.45
C GLN A 147 8.04 -2.85 10.67
N ILE A 148 6.93 -2.11 10.54
CA ILE A 148 5.93 -1.93 11.60
C ILE A 148 5.21 -3.26 11.89
N MET A 149 4.82 -4.01 10.85
CA MET A 149 4.24 -5.34 10.99
C MET A 149 5.26 -6.33 11.56
N LYS A 150 6.49 -6.37 11.02
CA LYS A 150 7.57 -7.28 11.45
C LYS A 150 7.97 -7.10 12.91
N ARG A 151 7.81 -5.89 13.49
CA ARG A 151 8.08 -5.59 14.91
C ARG A 151 6.95 -5.99 15.87
N SER A 152 5.79 -6.36 15.36
CA SER A 152 4.70 -6.82 16.23
C SER A 152 5.07 -8.15 16.88
N GLU A 153 4.57 -8.40 18.10
CA GLU A 153 4.88 -9.62 18.87
C GLU A 153 4.63 -10.91 18.08
N ASN A 154 3.57 -10.92 17.27
CA ASN A 154 3.30 -11.99 16.32
C ASN A 154 2.86 -11.40 14.96
N PRO A 155 3.80 -11.17 14.03
CA PRO A 155 3.51 -10.58 12.72
C PRO A 155 2.57 -11.43 11.87
N LYS A 156 2.59 -12.76 12.04
CA LYS A 156 1.73 -13.68 11.28
C LYS A 156 0.24 -13.46 11.58
N ASN A 157 -0.10 -13.06 12.81
CA ASN A 157 -1.49 -12.74 13.19
C ASN A 157 -2.04 -11.46 12.55
N LEU A 158 -1.19 -10.67 11.89
CA LEU A 158 -1.60 -9.52 11.08
C LEU A 158 -2.04 -9.94 9.67
N LEU A 159 -1.72 -11.17 9.27
CA LEU A 159 -1.98 -11.72 7.96
C LEU A 159 -3.08 -12.77 8.06
N ARG A 160 -3.84 -12.93 6.98
CA ARG A 160 -4.79 -14.02 6.81
C ARG A 160 -4.02 -15.33 6.56
N ALA A 161 -4.76 -16.44 6.48
CA ALA A 161 -4.19 -17.77 6.24
C ALA A 161 -3.40 -17.89 4.92
N ASP A 162 -3.52 -16.90 4.03
CA ASP A 162 -2.78 -16.83 2.77
C ASP A 162 -1.38 -16.19 2.91
N GLY A 163 -1.04 -15.69 4.10
CA GLY A 163 0.26 -15.11 4.40
C GLY A 163 0.51 -13.72 3.79
N LEU A 164 -0.51 -13.11 3.16
CA LEU A 164 -0.37 -11.82 2.47
C LEU A 164 -1.46 -10.80 2.86
N HIS A 165 -2.73 -11.19 2.80
CA HIS A 165 -3.82 -10.24 2.96
C HIS A 165 -4.06 -9.93 4.42
N PHE A 166 -4.50 -8.70 4.69
CA PHE A 166 -4.59 -8.16 6.04
C PHE A 166 -5.78 -8.72 6.83
N THR A 167 -5.57 -8.94 8.13
CA THR A 167 -6.66 -9.05 9.11
C THR A 167 -7.16 -7.66 9.51
N SER A 168 -8.30 -7.58 10.21
CA SER A 168 -8.80 -6.30 10.75
C SER A 168 -7.76 -5.57 11.61
N ARG A 169 -6.96 -6.32 12.38
CA ARG A 169 -5.90 -5.76 13.23
C ARG A 169 -4.79 -5.11 12.39
N ALA A 170 -4.46 -5.67 11.24
CA ALA A 170 -3.48 -5.07 10.33
C ALA A 170 -4.02 -3.83 9.63
N TYR A 171 -5.32 -3.79 9.30
CA TYR A 171 -5.95 -2.56 8.80
C TYR A 171 -5.98 -1.45 9.86
N GLU A 172 -6.29 -1.77 11.12
CA GLU A 172 -6.20 -0.79 12.22
C GLU A 172 -4.78 -0.24 12.39
N LEU A 173 -3.77 -1.12 12.26
CA LEU A 173 -2.36 -0.76 12.27
C LEU A 173 -2.02 0.20 11.12
N LEU A 174 -2.34 -0.17 9.88
CA LEU A 174 -2.11 0.66 8.69
C LEU A 174 -2.78 2.03 8.82
N VAL A 175 -4.05 2.06 9.24
CA VAL A 175 -4.82 3.30 9.38
C VAL A 175 -4.23 4.22 10.43
N ARG A 176 -3.75 3.67 11.55
CA ARG A 176 -3.07 4.47 12.58
C ARG A 176 -1.85 5.19 12.02
N GLU A 177 -1.04 4.51 11.21
CA GLU A 177 0.16 5.11 10.61
C GLU A 177 -0.19 6.14 9.52
N ILE A 178 -1.22 5.89 8.70
CA ILE A 178 -1.76 6.87 7.75
C ILE A 178 -2.21 8.15 8.48
N LEU A 179 -2.98 8.01 9.54
CA LEU A 179 -3.46 9.15 10.34
C LEU A 179 -2.32 9.90 11.04
N SER A 180 -1.28 9.19 11.48
CA SER A 180 -0.08 9.79 12.08
C SER A 180 0.63 10.72 11.09
N VAL A 181 0.75 10.30 9.82
CA VAL A 181 1.32 11.13 8.74
C VAL A 181 0.46 12.35 8.44
N ILE A 182 -0.87 12.20 8.43
CA ILE A 182 -1.79 13.32 8.15
C ILE A 182 -1.77 14.36 9.28
N LYS A 183 -1.68 13.92 10.54
CA LYS A 183 -1.66 14.82 11.71
C LYS A 183 -0.33 15.55 11.90
N ASN A 184 0.76 14.99 11.37
CA ASN A 184 2.09 15.57 11.40
C ASN A 184 2.56 15.81 9.95
N PRO A 185 1.96 16.81 9.25
CA PRO A 185 2.15 17.06 7.83
C PRO A 185 3.54 17.58 7.46
#